data_AF-A0A1Y4RP57-F1
#
_entry.id   AF-A0A1Y4RP57-F1
#
_cell.length_a   1.000
_cell.length_b   1.000
_cell.length_c   1.000
_cell.angle_alpha   90.00
_cell.angle_beta   90.00
_cell.angle_gamma   90.00
#
_symmetry.space_group_name_H-M   'P 1'
#
loop_
_entity.id
_entity.type
_entity.pdbx_description
1 polymer ?
#
loop_
_entity_poly.entity_id
_entity_poly.type
_entity_poly.pdbx_seq_one_letter_code
_entity_poly.pdbx_strand_id
1 'polypeptide(L)'
;MKMNSCRVCLSCLAVMAAAYLGMSPIEVRALEDGVYNVKGRSFVSQDDVLTEVARQDYSGAVMPDGAYEIDGNDYYVEGGQFLSEQFRNGVYYTSVKIAASNRLYEFPEEADQRFWEAVKELEKGGNGRTAIPIEYGFSDETERLLYAKRINYVLNLSDIFLKLSMSGRGADGSYRLYLQNSEENRAAVKEIREGSELLTRIYEEQIKGIEGERERLEAIYDWVVCNLEYDDTLKNIRGYKGLTEGKTVCGGYAQIFYWLCEMAGIDVEYVYGARCNLDGSFGDNDHHAWNRVRLTGTEEYGYCDATWEPGDRAERGMPRQYFMRNLAEFERQHLAFWTFG
;
A
#
# COMPACT_ATOMS: atom_id res chain seq x y z
N MET A 1 47.77 -11.89 7.64
CA MET A 1 46.88 -11.29 8.65
C MET A 1 45.62 -12.16 8.68
N LYS A 2 45.43 -12.98 9.73
CA LYS A 2 44.21 -13.80 9.85
C LYS A 2 43.08 -12.90 10.33
N MET A 3 42.05 -12.66 9.52
CA MET A 3 40.80 -12.08 10.01
C MET A 3 40.19 -13.08 10.98
N ASN A 4 40.09 -12.70 12.25
CA ASN A 4 39.33 -13.44 13.26
C ASN A 4 37.83 -13.31 12.92
N SER A 5 37.30 -14.20 12.09
CA SER A 5 35.85 -14.30 11.89
C SER A 5 35.23 -14.97 13.11
N CYS A 6 34.53 -14.19 13.94
CA CYS A 6 33.67 -14.72 14.99
C CYS A 6 32.28 -15.02 14.38
N ARG A 7 31.50 -15.95 14.91
CA ARG A 7 30.15 -16.26 14.39
C ARG A 7 29.08 -15.45 15.15
N VAL A 8 28.12 -14.86 14.44
CA VAL A 8 26.88 -14.31 15.05
C VAL A 8 25.82 -15.40 14.95
N CYS A 9 25.13 -15.73 16.05
CA CYS A 9 23.98 -16.64 16.00
C CYS A 9 22.69 -15.88 15.68
N LEU A 10 21.74 -16.57 15.04
CA LEU A 10 20.45 -16.01 14.59
C LEU A 10 19.68 -15.31 15.71
N SER A 11 19.76 -15.84 16.94
CA SER A 11 19.14 -15.25 18.12
C SER A 11 19.61 -13.82 18.42
N CYS A 12 20.89 -13.51 18.16
CA CYS A 12 21.41 -12.14 18.28
C CYS A 12 20.77 -11.20 17.25
N LEU A 13 20.61 -11.68 16.02
CA LEU A 13 19.99 -10.93 14.92
C LEU A 13 18.50 -10.68 15.20
N ALA A 14 17.78 -11.70 15.67
CA ALA A 14 16.37 -11.59 16.06
C ALA A 14 16.17 -10.55 17.17
N VAL A 15 17.03 -10.53 18.20
CA VAL A 15 16.96 -9.53 19.27
C VAL A 15 17.28 -8.11 18.75
N MET A 16 18.24 -7.98 17.83
CA MET A 16 18.57 -6.68 17.21
C MET A 16 17.43 -6.17 16.32
N ALA A 17 16.88 -7.00 15.44
CA ALA A 17 15.73 -6.66 14.61
C ALA A 17 14.51 -6.30 15.48
N ALA A 18 14.23 -7.08 16.53
CA ALA A 18 13.16 -6.81 17.49
C ALA A 18 13.34 -5.47 18.21
N ALA A 19 14.58 -5.09 18.54
CA ALA A 19 14.88 -3.80 19.15
C ALA A 19 14.69 -2.63 18.17
N TYR A 20 15.02 -2.81 16.89
CA TYR A 20 14.84 -1.78 15.87
C TYR A 20 13.39 -1.63 15.39
N LEU A 21 12.65 -2.74 15.34
CA LEU A 21 11.23 -2.77 14.91
C LEU A 21 10.26 -2.64 16.10
N GLY A 22 10.73 -2.77 17.34
CA GLY A 22 9.90 -2.68 18.54
C GLY A 22 9.00 -3.90 18.79
N MET A 23 9.32 -5.06 18.22
CA MET A 23 8.45 -6.24 18.12
C MET A 23 8.87 -7.41 19.05
N SER A 24 7.95 -8.34 19.35
CA SER A 24 8.23 -9.64 20.00
C SER A 24 7.03 -10.60 19.89
N PRO A 25 7.23 -11.91 19.58
CA PRO A 25 8.40 -12.57 18.97
C PRO A 25 8.42 -12.41 17.44
N ILE A 26 9.62 -12.41 16.83
CA ILE A 26 9.83 -12.25 15.38
C ILE A 26 10.73 -13.34 14.81
N GLU A 27 10.50 -13.73 13.56
CA GLU A 27 11.34 -14.61 12.75
C GLU A 27 12.28 -13.76 11.88
N VAL A 28 13.58 -14.10 11.84
CA VAL A 28 14.58 -13.36 11.06
C VAL A 28 15.47 -14.33 10.29
N ARG A 29 15.57 -14.14 8.98
CA ARG A 29 16.44 -14.89 8.08
C ARG A 29 17.32 -13.94 7.27
N ALA A 30 18.62 -14.19 7.22
CA ALA A 30 19.50 -13.44 6.32
C ALA A 30 19.37 -14.01 4.89
N LEU A 31 19.18 -13.15 3.89
CA LEU A 31 18.97 -13.57 2.50
C LEU A 31 20.28 -13.66 1.69
N GLU A 32 21.39 -13.15 2.24
CA GLU A 32 22.72 -13.21 1.65
C GLU A 32 23.74 -13.75 2.67
N ASP A 33 24.68 -14.58 2.21
CA ASP A 33 25.84 -15.03 2.98
C ASP A 33 26.77 -13.83 3.25
N GLY A 34 26.57 -13.15 4.38
CA GLY A 34 27.24 -11.88 4.67
C GLY A 34 28.44 -11.96 5.63
N VAL A 35 29.33 -10.97 5.52
CA VAL A 35 30.27 -10.61 6.60
C VAL A 35 29.66 -9.42 7.37
N TYR A 36 29.11 -9.68 8.54
CA TYR A 36 28.35 -8.78 9.40
C TYR A 36 29.25 -7.98 10.35
N ASN A 37 28.99 -6.70 10.61
CA ASN A 37 29.74 -5.91 11.59
C ASN A 37 28.92 -5.59 12.85
N VAL A 38 29.37 -6.04 14.03
CA VAL A 38 28.74 -5.70 15.33
C VAL A 38 29.80 -5.10 16.25
N LYS A 39 29.59 -3.85 16.69
CA LYS A 39 30.53 -3.10 17.57
C LYS A 39 31.99 -3.11 17.05
N GLY A 40 32.18 -2.96 15.74
CA GLY A 40 33.51 -2.88 15.10
C GLY A 40 34.18 -4.23 14.85
N ARG A 41 33.45 -5.35 14.94
CA ARG A 41 33.95 -6.70 14.66
C ARG A 41 33.18 -7.32 13.49
N SER A 42 33.90 -7.98 12.58
CA SER A 42 33.32 -8.71 11.45
C SER A 42 32.96 -10.15 11.82
N PHE A 43 31.81 -10.63 11.36
CA PHE A 43 31.24 -11.95 11.66
C PHE A 43 30.65 -12.58 10.40
N VAL A 44 30.47 -13.90 10.38
CA VAL A 44 29.81 -14.61 9.25
C VAL A 44 28.56 -15.29 9.77
N SER A 45 27.43 -15.17 9.06
CA SER A 45 26.17 -15.83 9.41
C SER A 45 26.28 -17.32 9.14
N GLN A 46 25.69 -18.14 10.01
CA GLN A 46 25.51 -19.57 9.79
C GLN A 46 24.14 -19.99 10.31
N ASP A 47 23.35 -20.57 9.40
CA ASP A 47 22.15 -21.42 9.53
C ASP A 47 20.89 -20.90 10.24
N ASP A 48 19.74 -21.25 9.63
CA ASP A 48 18.35 -21.04 10.05
C ASP A 48 18.03 -21.74 11.38
N VAL A 49 17.97 -21.00 12.48
CA VAL A 49 17.44 -21.49 13.77
C VAL A 49 16.56 -20.43 14.46
N LEU A 50 15.25 -20.72 14.53
CA LEU A 50 14.25 -20.02 15.35
C LEU A 50 14.54 -20.22 16.85
N THR A 51 14.81 -19.14 17.59
CA THR A 51 14.76 -19.19 19.06
C THR A 51 14.34 -17.85 19.67
N GLU A 52 13.30 -17.88 20.50
CA GLU A 52 12.94 -16.83 21.47
C GLU A 52 14.12 -16.60 22.42
N VAL A 53 14.72 -15.39 22.42
CA VAL A 53 15.82 -15.06 23.32
C VAL A 53 15.52 -13.84 24.17
N ALA A 54 15.63 -14.07 25.49
CA ALA A 54 15.47 -13.09 26.53
C ALA A 54 16.52 -11.96 26.42
N ARG A 55 16.03 -10.74 26.62
CA ARG A 55 16.76 -9.46 26.66
C ARG A 55 18.04 -9.54 27.51
N GLN A 56 19.20 -9.68 26.90
CA GLN A 56 20.48 -9.25 27.47
C GLN A 56 21.08 -8.13 26.62
N ASP A 57 21.91 -7.30 27.26
CA ASP A 57 22.36 -5.98 26.83
C ASP A 57 22.97 -5.88 25.41
N TYR A 58 22.10 -5.76 24.40
CA TYR A 58 22.45 -5.27 23.06
C TYR A 58 22.33 -3.74 22.95
N SER A 59 22.45 -3.01 24.07
CA SER A 59 22.54 -1.56 24.04
C SER A 59 23.76 -1.14 23.19
N GLY A 60 23.46 -0.51 22.05
CA GLY A 60 24.44 -0.06 21.05
C GLY A 60 24.84 -1.08 19.97
N ALA A 61 24.08 -2.17 19.77
CA ALA A 61 24.25 -3.03 18.60
C ALA A 61 23.42 -2.49 17.42
N VAL A 62 24.00 -2.56 16.22
CA VAL A 62 23.46 -2.01 14.98
C VAL A 62 23.30 -3.18 14.01
N MET A 63 22.17 -3.26 13.30
CA MET A 63 22.02 -4.28 12.26
C MET A 63 23.08 -4.05 11.18
N PRO A 64 23.85 -5.08 10.79
CA PRO A 64 24.82 -4.97 9.71
C PRO A 64 24.17 -4.70 8.36
N ASP A 65 24.96 -4.19 7.42
CA ASP A 65 24.48 -3.96 6.06
C ASP A 65 24.20 -5.28 5.33
N GLY A 66 23.08 -5.35 4.61
CA GLY A 66 22.67 -6.54 3.85
C GLY A 66 21.16 -6.73 3.78
N ALA A 67 20.73 -7.78 3.08
CA ALA A 67 19.32 -8.15 2.93
C ALA A 67 18.86 -9.14 4.02
N TYR A 68 17.66 -8.90 4.55
CA TYR A 68 17.05 -9.67 5.64
C TYR A 68 15.58 -9.91 5.33
N GLU A 69 15.08 -11.11 5.60
CA GLU A 69 13.66 -11.38 5.75
C GLU A 69 13.31 -11.34 7.24
N ILE A 70 12.31 -10.54 7.61
CA ILE A 70 11.81 -10.42 8.98
C ILE A 70 10.29 -10.58 8.93
N ASP A 71 9.75 -11.61 9.60
CA ASP A 71 8.33 -11.96 9.60
C ASP A 71 7.73 -12.04 8.17
N GLY A 72 8.47 -12.63 7.24
CA GLY A 72 8.06 -12.79 5.84
C GLY A 72 8.07 -11.50 5.02
N ASN A 73 8.72 -10.44 5.50
CA ASN A 73 8.96 -9.20 4.77
C ASN A 73 10.46 -9.02 4.50
N ASP A 74 10.81 -8.65 3.27
CA ASP A 74 12.20 -8.40 2.90
C ASP A 74 12.60 -6.95 3.20
N TYR A 75 13.79 -6.78 3.75
CA TYR A 75 14.38 -5.51 4.15
C TYR A 75 15.83 -5.45 3.70
N TYR A 76 16.35 -4.24 3.55
CA TYR A 76 17.78 -4.00 3.40
C TYR A 76 18.25 -3.05 4.47
N VAL A 77 19.43 -3.33 5.03
CA VAL A 77 20.08 -2.45 6.00
C VAL A 77 21.32 -1.85 5.36
N GLU A 78 21.53 -0.54 5.54
CA GLU A 78 22.72 0.18 5.10
C GLU A 78 23.10 1.23 6.15
N GLY A 79 24.37 1.28 6.54
CA GLY A 79 24.85 2.17 7.60
C GLY A 79 24.15 1.94 8.94
N GLY A 80 23.61 0.74 9.17
CA GLY A 80 22.87 0.45 10.38
C GLY A 80 21.41 0.90 10.44
N GLN A 81 20.86 1.31 9.29
CA GLN A 81 19.48 1.74 9.17
C GLN A 81 18.78 0.93 8.08
N PHE A 82 17.51 0.66 8.30
CA PHE A 82 16.66 0.09 7.27
C PHE A 82 16.50 1.08 6.12
N LEU A 83 16.75 0.58 4.91
CA LEU A 83 16.58 1.31 3.66
C LEU A 83 15.11 1.70 3.49
N SER A 84 14.89 2.90 2.98
CA SER A 84 13.55 3.44 2.75
C SER A 84 13.58 4.38 1.56
N GLU A 85 12.58 4.25 0.69
CA GLU A 85 12.34 5.09 -0.49
C GLU A 85 13.49 5.15 -1.49
N GLN A 86 14.18 4.03 -1.72
CA GLN A 86 15.28 3.96 -2.68
C GLN A 86 15.53 2.55 -3.21
N PHE A 87 16.18 2.48 -4.37
CA PHE A 87 16.61 1.22 -4.99
C PHE A 87 17.91 0.68 -4.39
N ARG A 88 17.98 -0.64 -4.26
CA ARG A 88 19.20 -1.39 -3.98
C ARG A 88 19.15 -2.74 -4.70
N ASN A 89 20.18 -3.04 -5.48
CA ASN A 89 20.31 -4.30 -6.22
C ASN A 89 19.07 -4.63 -7.10
N GLY A 90 18.43 -3.62 -7.69
CA GLY A 90 17.23 -3.79 -8.51
C GLY A 90 15.92 -3.92 -7.74
N VAL A 91 15.95 -3.87 -6.40
CA VAL A 91 14.78 -3.91 -5.53
C VAL A 91 14.53 -2.51 -4.96
N TYR A 92 13.29 -2.02 -5.05
CA TYR A 92 12.89 -0.78 -4.38
C TYR A 92 12.45 -1.08 -2.95
N TYR A 93 12.96 -0.33 -1.98
CA TYR A 93 12.53 -0.43 -0.59
C TYR A 93 11.58 0.71 -0.28
N THR A 94 10.38 0.36 0.17
CA THR A 94 9.26 1.29 0.32
C THR A 94 9.45 2.26 1.49
N SER A 95 8.55 3.23 1.63
CA SER A 95 8.48 4.11 2.82
C SER A 95 8.21 3.39 4.15
N VAL A 96 7.78 2.12 4.12
CA VAL A 96 7.70 1.25 5.30
C VAL A 96 8.89 0.28 5.39
N LYS A 97 9.93 0.52 4.59
CA LYS A 97 11.21 -0.20 4.52
C LYS A 97 11.16 -1.62 3.95
N ILE A 98 9.96 -2.12 3.65
CA ILE A 98 9.75 -3.43 3.04
C ILE A 98 10.06 -3.35 1.55
N ALA A 99 10.67 -4.39 0.99
CA ALA A 99 10.87 -4.55 -0.44
C ALA A 99 9.54 -4.48 -1.21
N ALA A 100 9.52 -3.71 -2.28
CA ALA A 100 8.43 -3.62 -3.22
C ALA A 100 8.10 -5.01 -3.80
N SER A 101 6.81 -5.37 -3.79
CA SER A 101 6.33 -6.62 -4.37
C SER A 101 4.87 -6.52 -4.78
N ASN A 102 4.40 -7.50 -5.55
CA ASN A 102 2.99 -7.69 -5.90
C ASN A 102 2.15 -8.34 -4.77
N ARG A 103 2.69 -8.40 -3.55
CA ARG A 103 2.00 -8.92 -2.37
C ARG A 103 0.73 -8.12 -2.08
N LEU A 104 -0.36 -8.84 -1.84
CA LEU A 104 -1.59 -8.29 -1.31
C LEU A 104 -1.44 -8.07 0.20
N TYR A 105 -1.79 -6.86 0.65
CA TYR A 105 -1.98 -6.53 2.04
C TYR A 105 -3.48 -6.53 2.33
N GLU A 106 -3.96 -7.66 2.84
CA GLU A 106 -5.36 -7.83 3.26
C GLU A 106 -5.58 -7.24 4.65
N PHE A 107 -6.75 -6.65 4.83
CA PHE A 107 -7.21 -6.17 6.13
C PHE A 107 -8.60 -6.73 6.39
N PRO A 108 -8.92 -7.10 7.64
CA PRO A 108 -10.26 -7.58 7.95
C PRO A 108 -11.32 -6.51 7.66
N GLU A 109 -12.47 -6.93 7.16
CA GLU A 109 -13.63 -6.06 6.90
C GLU A 109 -14.02 -5.23 8.13
N GLU A 110 -13.82 -5.79 9.34
CA GLU A 110 -14.04 -5.05 10.59
C GLU A 110 -13.20 -3.77 10.67
N ALA A 111 -11.94 -3.78 10.22
CA ALA A 111 -11.09 -2.59 10.27
C ALA A 111 -11.73 -1.43 9.49
N ASP A 112 -12.25 -1.73 8.29
CA ASP A 112 -12.96 -0.76 7.43
C ASP A 112 -14.25 -0.29 8.04
N GLN A 113 -15.03 -1.21 8.61
CA GLN A 113 -16.23 -0.86 9.36
C GLN A 113 -15.91 0.14 10.48
N ARG A 114 -14.85 -0.11 11.28
CA ARG A 114 -14.43 0.78 12.38
C ARG A 114 -13.93 2.12 11.86
N PHE A 115 -13.24 2.15 10.72
CA PHE A 115 -12.85 3.40 10.08
C PHE A 115 -14.08 4.22 9.69
N TRP A 116 -15.07 3.62 9.04
CA TRP A 116 -16.29 4.32 8.64
C TRP A 116 -17.16 4.74 9.84
N GLU A 117 -17.15 4.00 10.93
CA GLU A 117 -17.76 4.41 12.21
C GLU A 117 -17.08 5.69 12.75
N ALA A 118 -15.74 5.75 12.72
CA ALA A 118 -14.98 6.94 13.14
C ALA A 118 -15.25 8.15 12.22
N VAL A 119 -15.38 7.94 10.91
CA VAL A 119 -15.77 8.98 9.94
C VAL A 119 -17.15 9.55 10.28
N LYS A 120 -18.15 8.69 10.52
CA LYS A 120 -19.51 9.12 10.92
C LYS A 120 -19.55 9.86 12.25
N GLU A 121 -18.66 9.53 13.18
CA GLU A 121 -18.52 10.29 14.42
C GLU A 121 -17.90 11.68 14.15
N LEU A 122 -16.93 11.76 13.25
CA LEU A 122 -16.30 13.03 12.88
C LEU A 122 -17.31 14.00 12.23
N GLU A 123 -18.18 13.48 11.37
CA GLU A 123 -19.28 14.25 10.76
C GLU A 123 -20.20 14.89 11.81
N LYS A 124 -20.39 14.22 12.95
CA LYS A 124 -21.21 14.70 14.08
C LYS A 124 -20.44 15.67 15.00
N GLY A 125 -19.24 16.09 14.62
CA GLY A 125 -18.39 17.01 15.39
C GLY A 125 -17.43 16.32 16.36
N GLY A 126 -17.30 14.98 16.30
CA GLY A 126 -16.33 14.22 17.08
C GLY A 126 -16.56 14.22 18.60
N ASN A 127 -17.77 14.54 19.06
CA ASN A 127 -18.19 14.46 20.47
C ASN A 127 -17.24 15.15 21.47
N GLY A 128 -16.63 16.27 21.08
CA GLY A 128 -15.67 17.01 21.92
C GLY A 128 -14.29 16.36 22.06
N ARG A 129 -14.02 15.26 21.36
CA ARG A 129 -12.70 14.61 21.31
C ARG A 129 -11.78 15.35 20.34
N THR A 130 -10.48 15.37 20.65
CA THR A 130 -9.44 15.90 19.75
C THR A 130 -9.04 14.90 18.66
N ALA A 131 -9.25 13.61 18.91
CA ALA A 131 -9.10 12.53 17.94
C ALA A 131 -10.10 11.41 18.25
N ILE A 132 -10.64 10.78 17.20
CA ILE A 132 -11.65 9.74 17.27
C ILE A 132 -10.95 8.40 17.07
N PRO A 133 -11.06 7.45 18.01
CA PRO A 133 -10.44 6.14 17.84
C PRO A 133 -11.09 5.39 16.66
N ILE A 134 -10.24 4.78 15.83
CA ILE A 134 -10.67 3.67 14.98
C ILE A 134 -10.60 2.45 15.88
N GLU A 135 -11.76 1.93 16.29
CA GLU A 135 -11.90 0.88 17.32
C GLU A 135 -11.49 -0.52 16.81
N TYR A 136 -10.33 -0.59 16.18
CA TYR A 136 -9.68 -1.81 15.71
C TYR A 136 -8.23 -1.84 16.19
N GLY A 137 -7.80 -2.98 16.72
CA GLY A 137 -6.45 -3.19 17.22
C GLY A 137 -5.62 -3.99 16.22
N PHE A 138 -4.60 -3.38 15.64
CA PHE A 138 -3.64 -4.05 14.77
C PHE A 138 -2.66 -4.86 15.59
N SER A 139 -2.27 -6.02 15.07
CA SER A 139 -1.34 -6.93 15.73
C SER A 139 0.11 -6.42 15.66
N ASP A 140 0.41 -5.69 14.58
CA ASP A 140 1.74 -5.22 14.22
C ASP A 140 1.74 -3.73 13.81
N GLU A 141 2.89 -3.07 14.01
CA GLU A 141 3.07 -1.65 13.65
C GLU A 141 3.08 -1.43 12.14
N THR A 142 3.68 -2.35 11.37
CA THR A 142 3.70 -2.29 9.90
C THR A 142 2.29 -2.49 9.34
N GLU A 143 1.55 -3.49 9.84
CA GLU A 143 0.14 -3.70 9.49
C GLU A 143 -0.67 -2.41 9.66
N ARG A 144 -0.53 -1.76 10.81
CA ARG A 144 -1.19 -0.46 11.09
C ARG A 144 -0.75 0.65 10.13
N LEU A 145 0.55 0.74 9.80
CA LEU A 145 1.08 1.75 8.88
C LEU A 145 0.55 1.53 7.44
N LEU A 146 0.49 0.27 7.01
CA LEU A 146 -0.07 -0.11 5.72
C LEU A 146 -1.57 0.18 5.67
N TYR A 147 -2.30 -0.07 6.76
CA TYR A 147 -3.71 0.29 6.84
C TYR A 147 -3.93 1.81 6.78
N ALA A 148 -3.09 2.60 7.47
CA ALA A 148 -3.12 4.06 7.37
C ALA A 148 -2.87 4.58 5.93
N LYS A 149 -2.03 3.88 5.16
CA LYS A 149 -1.84 4.13 3.72
C LYS A 149 -3.08 3.73 2.92
N ARG A 150 -3.68 2.56 3.19
CA ARG A 150 -4.93 2.14 2.55
C ARG A 150 -6.06 3.14 2.76
N ILE A 151 -6.23 3.67 3.98
CA ILE A 151 -7.19 4.74 4.27
C ILE A 151 -6.99 5.91 3.29
N ASN A 152 -5.76 6.36 3.07
CA ASN A 152 -5.50 7.56 2.26
C ASN A 152 -5.37 7.33 0.75
N TYR A 153 -5.06 6.11 0.32
CA TYR A 153 -4.92 5.76 -1.10
C TYR A 153 -6.18 5.12 -1.68
N VAL A 154 -7.00 4.45 -0.87
CA VAL A 154 -8.17 3.71 -1.34
C VAL A 154 -9.45 4.33 -0.80
N LEU A 155 -9.55 4.50 0.53
CA LEU A 155 -10.81 4.93 1.17
C LEU A 155 -11.07 6.44 1.09
N ASN A 156 -10.02 7.24 1.08
CA ASN A 156 -10.11 8.69 1.03
C ASN A 156 -10.21 9.18 -0.43
N LEU A 157 -11.42 9.52 -0.86
CA LEU A 157 -11.67 10.15 -2.16
C LEU A 157 -11.26 11.63 -2.23
N SER A 158 -10.98 12.29 -1.10
CA SER A 158 -10.61 13.71 -1.05
C SER A 158 -9.12 13.92 -1.27
N ASP A 159 -8.75 14.98 -1.99
CA ASP A 159 -7.35 15.43 -2.11
C ASP A 159 -6.74 15.85 -0.76
N ILE A 160 -7.59 16.13 0.23
CA ILE A 160 -7.16 16.43 1.60
C ILE A 160 -6.80 15.11 2.28
N PHE A 161 -5.50 14.93 2.53
CA PHE A 161 -5.00 13.76 3.25
C PHE A 161 -5.57 13.71 4.67
N LEU A 162 -6.17 12.59 5.05
CA LEU A 162 -6.71 12.39 6.38
C LEU A 162 -5.55 12.33 7.39
N LYS A 163 -5.56 13.28 8.32
CA LYS A 163 -4.61 13.32 9.44
C LYS A 163 -4.98 12.22 10.44
N LEU A 164 -4.12 11.23 10.54
CA LEU A 164 -4.22 10.13 11.50
C LEU A 164 -3.17 10.33 12.60
N SER A 165 -3.51 9.94 13.83
CA SER A 165 -2.53 9.76 14.90
C SER A 165 -2.46 8.30 15.33
N MET A 166 -1.32 7.92 15.87
CA MET A 166 -0.93 6.53 16.13
C MET A 166 -0.58 6.36 17.62
N SER A 167 -1.07 5.31 18.27
CA SER A 167 -0.64 4.99 19.64
C SER A 167 0.69 4.24 19.67
N GLY A 168 1.35 4.20 20.84
CA GLY A 168 2.27 3.09 21.12
C GLY A 168 1.49 1.76 21.25
N ARG A 169 2.22 0.66 21.50
CA ARG A 169 1.62 -0.63 21.82
C ARG A 169 0.78 -0.52 23.10
N GLY A 170 -0.51 -0.86 22.99
CA GLY A 170 -1.47 -0.83 24.09
C GLY A 170 -1.21 -1.92 25.13
N ALA A 171 -1.90 -1.84 26.27
CA ALA A 171 -1.83 -2.86 27.32
C ALA A 171 -2.39 -4.22 26.87
N ASP A 172 -3.30 -4.21 25.89
CA ASP A 172 -3.82 -5.41 25.21
C ASP A 172 -2.86 -5.96 24.14
N GLY A 173 -1.69 -5.33 23.97
CA GLY A 173 -0.69 -5.71 22.98
C GLY A 173 -0.95 -5.19 21.57
N SER A 174 -2.06 -4.47 21.33
CA SER A 174 -2.45 -3.97 20.01
C SER A 174 -1.93 -2.56 19.71
N TYR A 175 -1.82 -2.23 18.43
CA TYR A 175 -1.56 -0.88 17.94
C TYR A 175 -2.86 -0.27 17.41
N ARG A 176 -3.11 1.02 17.66
CA ARG A 176 -4.35 1.71 17.24
C ARG A 176 -4.08 2.93 16.37
N LEU A 177 -5.09 3.27 15.57
CA LEU A 177 -5.19 4.51 14.80
C LEU A 177 -6.30 5.40 15.36
N TYR A 178 -6.14 6.70 15.19
CA TYR A 178 -7.12 7.70 15.55
C TYR A 178 -7.26 8.70 14.41
N LEU A 179 -8.48 9.01 14.03
CA LEU A 179 -8.80 10.06 13.07
C LEU A 179 -8.82 11.41 13.80
N GLN A 180 -7.97 12.35 13.41
CA GLN A 180 -7.91 13.65 14.10
C GLN A 180 -9.20 14.44 13.87
N ASN A 181 -9.72 15.09 14.92
CA ASN A 181 -10.87 15.97 14.84
C ASN A 181 -10.42 17.39 14.43
N SER A 182 -9.96 17.54 13.19
CA SER A 182 -9.50 18.82 12.64
C SER A 182 -10.46 19.39 11.60
N GLU A 183 -10.30 20.67 11.27
CA GLU A 183 -11.08 21.30 10.20
C GLU A 183 -10.82 20.64 8.85
N GLU A 184 -9.56 20.28 8.57
CA GLU A 184 -9.18 19.63 7.32
C GLU A 184 -9.79 18.23 7.19
N ASN A 185 -9.76 17.42 8.25
CA ASN A 185 -10.40 16.09 8.19
C ASN A 185 -11.92 16.20 8.03
N ARG A 186 -12.58 17.21 8.63
CA ARG A 186 -14.01 17.44 8.41
C ARG A 186 -14.32 17.85 6.98
N ALA A 187 -13.46 18.67 6.36
CA ALA A 187 -13.57 19.01 4.95
C ALA A 187 -13.36 17.78 4.06
N ALA A 188 -12.33 16.98 4.34
CA ALA A 188 -12.05 15.73 3.63
C ALA A 188 -13.25 14.77 3.69
N VAL A 189 -13.80 14.55 4.89
CA VAL A 189 -14.97 13.67 5.09
C VAL A 189 -16.19 14.14 4.32
N LYS A 190 -16.42 15.47 4.24
CA LYS A 190 -17.50 16.02 3.41
C LYS A 190 -17.31 15.64 1.93
N GLU A 191 -16.10 15.81 1.40
CA GLU A 191 -15.78 15.44 0.00
C GLU A 191 -15.85 13.93 -0.23
N ILE A 192 -15.41 13.11 0.74
CA ILE A 192 -15.55 11.64 0.66
C ILE A 192 -17.02 11.26 0.51
N ARG A 193 -17.90 11.81 1.35
CA ARG A 193 -19.35 11.54 1.29
C ARG A 193 -19.96 11.96 -0.05
N GLU A 194 -19.66 13.17 -0.52
CA GLU A 194 -20.16 13.67 -1.79
C GLU A 194 -19.63 12.83 -2.97
N GLY A 195 -18.37 12.41 -2.93
CA GLY A 195 -17.79 11.48 -3.90
C GLY A 195 -18.46 10.11 -3.89
N SER A 196 -18.73 9.54 -2.72
CA SER A 196 -19.45 8.26 -2.58
C SER A 196 -20.87 8.32 -3.14
N GLU A 197 -21.57 9.43 -2.96
CA GLU A 197 -22.90 9.67 -3.54
C GLU A 197 -22.84 9.72 -5.08
N LEU A 198 -21.80 10.33 -5.66
CA LEU A 198 -21.57 10.37 -7.11
C LEU A 198 -21.26 8.98 -7.68
N LEU A 199 -20.37 8.22 -7.03
CA LEU A 199 -20.07 6.83 -7.40
C LEU A 199 -21.33 5.96 -7.41
N THR A 200 -22.14 6.08 -6.35
CA THR A 200 -23.41 5.35 -6.23
C THR A 200 -24.34 5.69 -7.40
N ARG A 201 -24.43 6.98 -7.78
CA ARG A 201 -25.25 7.41 -8.92
C ARG A 201 -24.76 6.80 -10.24
N ILE A 202 -23.45 6.88 -10.51
CA ILE A 202 -22.85 6.31 -11.71
C ILE A 202 -23.13 4.80 -11.78
N TYR A 203 -22.92 4.10 -10.67
CA TYR A 203 -23.18 2.66 -10.60
C TYR A 203 -24.65 2.33 -10.90
N GLU A 204 -25.59 2.98 -10.21
CA GLU A 204 -27.03 2.71 -10.36
C GLU A 204 -27.55 3.05 -11.77
N GLU A 205 -27.07 4.15 -12.38
CA GLU A 205 -27.57 4.63 -13.67
C GLU A 205 -26.92 3.92 -14.86
N GLN A 206 -25.65 3.51 -14.76
CA GLN A 206 -24.86 3.11 -15.92
C GLN A 206 -24.31 1.67 -15.85
N ILE A 207 -24.12 1.11 -14.65
CA ILE A 207 -23.38 -0.14 -14.46
C ILE A 207 -24.27 -1.29 -13.98
N LYS A 208 -25.15 -1.03 -13.02
CA LYS A 208 -25.95 -2.05 -12.31
C LYS A 208 -26.82 -2.92 -13.23
N GLY A 209 -27.32 -2.35 -14.33
CA GLY A 209 -28.16 -3.07 -15.29
C GLY A 209 -27.42 -4.07 -16.20
N ILE A 210 -26.09 -4.11 -16.14
CA ILE A 210 -25.28 -5.00 -16.99
C ILE A 210 -25.17 -6.37 -16.32
N GLU A 211 -25.69 -7.41 -16.97
CA GLU A 211 -25.79 -8.76 -16.38
C GLU A 211 -24.45 -9.50 -16.30
N GLY A 212 -23.64 -9.44 -17.36
CA GLY A 212 -22.37 -10.16 -17.44
C GLY A 212 -21.24 -9.48 -16.67
N GLU A 213 -20.49 -10.24 -15.86
CA GLU A 213 -19.40 -9.72 -15.03
C GLU A 213 -18.29 -9.07 -15.89
N ARG A 214 -17.91 -9.73 -16.99
CA ARG A 214 -16.89 -9.21 -17.91
C ARG A 214 -17.36 -7.94 -18.61
N GLU A 215 -18.60 -7.92 -19.10
CA GLU A 215 -19.22 -6.77 -19.75
C GLU A 215 -19.35 -5.59 -18.77
N ARG A 216 -19.66 -5.88 -17.51
CA ARG A 216 -19.74 -4.87 -16.45
C ARG A 216 -18.37 -4.29 -16.14
N LEU A 217 -17.34 -5.13 -16.02
CA LEU A 217 -15.95 -4.70 -15.85
C LEU A 217 -15.49 -3.81 -17.02
N GLU A 218 -15.82 -4.20 -18.25
CA GLU A 218 -15.51 -3.42 -19.46
C GLU A 218 -16.21 -2.06 -19.46
N ALA A 219 -17.49 -2.01 -19.07
CA ALA A 219 -18.23 -0.76 -18.95
C ALA A 219 -17.67 0.16 -17.86
N ILE A 220 -17.23 -0.40 -16.72
CA ILE A 220 -16.56 0.38 -15.67
C ILE A 220 -15.23 0.95 -16.18
N TYR A 221 -14.40 0.13 -16.83
CA TYR A 221 -13.13 0.58 -17.39
C TYR A 221 -13.32 1.69 -18.43
N ASP A 222 -14.24 1.49 -19.38
CA ASP A 222 -14.53 2.46 -20.42
C ASP A 222 -15.12 3.75 -19.83
N TRP A 223 -15.96 3.66 -18.79
CA TRP A 223 -16.47 4.84 -18.09
C TRP A 223 -15.33 5.68 -17.53
N VAL A 224 -14.38 5.06 -16.83
CA VAL A 224 -13.22 5.76 -16.23
C VAL A 224 -12.37 6.41 -17.32
N VAL A 225 -12.06 5.69 -18.40
CA VAL A 225 -11.22 6.16 -19.51
C VAL A 225 -11.88 7.30 -20.30
N CYS A 226 -13.19 7.24 -20.51
CA CYS A 226 -13.90 8.22 -21.35
C CYS A 226 -14.37 9.46 -20.59
N ASN A 227 -14.51 9.41 -19.27
CA ASN A 227 -15.04 10.53 -18.47
C ASN A 227 -13.95 11.32 -17.72
N LEU A 228 -12.70 10.85 -17.74
CA LEU A 228 -11.61 11.49 -17.03
C LEU A 228 -10.51 11.96 -17.98
N GLU A 229 -10.01 13.17 -17.73
CA GLU A 229 -8.78 13.71 -18.29
C GLU A 229 -7.64 13.66 -17.27
N TYR A 230 -6.43 13.41 -17.75
CA TYR A 230 -5.25 13.38 -16.88
C TYR A 230 -4.87 14.80 -16.41
N ASP A 231 -4.60 14.96 -15.10
CA ASP A 231 -4.11 16.22 -14.56
C ASP A 231 -2.58 16.32 -14.56
N ASP A 232 -2.02 16.86 -15.64
CA ASP A 232 -0.59 17.15 -15.75
C ASP A 232 -0.07 18.19 -14.74
N THR A 233 -0.95 18.95 -14.07
CA THR A 233 -0.54 19.87 -13.00
C THR A 233 -0.28 19.16 -11.67
N LEU A 234 -0.70 17.89 -11.56
CA LEU A 234 -0.58 17.03 -10.39
C LEU A 234 -1.27 17.59 -9.13
N LYS A 235 -2.35 18.34 -9.31
CA LYS A 235 -3.09 18.99 -8.22
C LYS A 235 -4.33 18.21 -7.81
N ASN A 236 -5.02 17.62 -8.79
CA ASN A 236 -6.20 16.80 -8.58
C ASN A 236 -5.75 15.35 -8.42
N ILE A 237 -5.60 14.88 -7.18
CA ILE A 237 -4.84 13.65 -6.88
C ILE A 237 -5.70 12.46 -6.45
N ARG A 238 -7.01 12.66 -6.29
CA ARG A 238 -7.97 11.67 -5.76
C ARG A 238 -9.31 11.69 -6.51
N GLY A 239 -10.09 10.64 -6.27
CA GLY A 239 -11.33 10.35 -7.01
C GLY A 239 -12.37 11.46 -6.97
N TYR A 240 -12.48 12.24 -5.88
CA TYR A 240 -13.48 13.31 -5.76
C TYR A 240 -13.33 14.36 -6.87
N LYS A 241 -12.11 14.76 -7.21
CA LYS A 241 -11.86 15.69 -8.32
C LYS A 241 -12.17 15.07 -9.67
N GLY A 242 -11.82 13.81 -9.87
CA GLY A 242 -12.21 13.07 -11.07
C GLY A 242 -13.74 13.05 -11.25
N LEU A 243 -14.49 12.80 -10.17
CA LEU A 243 -15.96 12.71 -10.20
C LEU A 243 -16.67 14.07 -10.38
N THR A 244 -16.07 15.16 -9.90
CA THR A 244 -16.70 16.50 -9.91
C THR A 244 -16.24 17.39 -11.05
N GLU A 245 -14.98 17.27 -11.47
CA GLU A 245 -14.34 18.12 -12.48
C GLU A 245 -13.98 17.33 -13.75
N GLY A 246 -14.09 15.99 -13.74
CA GLY A 246 -13.67 15.15 -14.87
C GLY A 246 -12.16 15.08 -15.05
N LYS A 247 -11.37 15.46 -14.04
CA LYS A 247 -9.90 15.60 -14.18
C LYS A 247 -9.14 15.21 -12.92
N THR A 248 -8.19 14.28 -13.03
CA THR A 248 -7.37 13.77 -11.91
C THR A 248 -6.09 13.08 -12.41
N VAL A 249 -5.13 12.82 -11.52
CA VAL A 249 -3.96 11.95 -11.78
C VAL A 249 -4.31 10.47 -11.58
N CYS A 250 -3.31 9.60 -11.75
CA CYS A 250 -3.45 8.15 -11.67
C CYS A 250 -4.14 7.61 -10.42
N GLY A 251 -3.89 8.20 -9.24
CA GLY A 251 -4.57 7.81 -8.02
C GLY A 251 -6.09 7.95 -8.09
N GLY A 252 -6.61 9.03 -8.70
CA GLY A 252 -8.06 9.22 -8.83
C GLY A 252 -8.71 8.26 -9.84
N TYR A 253 -8.04 7.98 -10.96
CA TYR A 253 -8.50 6.94 -11.91
C TYR A 253 -8.62 5.59 -11.21
N ALA A 254 -7.55 5.16 -10.52
CA ALA A 254 -7.50 3.87 -9.86
C ALA A 254 -8.50 3.76 -8.70
N GLN A 255 -8.77 4.85 -7.98
CA GLN A 255 -9.79 4.90 -6.93
C GLN A 255 -11.21 4.77 -7.49
N ILE A 256 -11.55 5.53 -8.54
CA ILE A 256 -12.91 5.48 -9.11
C ILE A 256 -13.17 4.11 -9.71
N PHE A 257 -12.19 3.55 -10.44
CA PHE A 257 -12.27 2.19 -10.95
C PHE A 257 -12.45 1.15 -9.83
N TYR A 258 -11.64 1.22 -8.77
CA TYR A 258 -11.75 0.35 -7.60
C TYR A 258 -13.17 0.39 -7.01
N TRP A 259 -13.69 1.57 -6.68
CA TRP A 259 -14.99 1.67 -6.03
C TRP A 259 -16.17 1.23 -6.90
N LEU A 260 -16.11 1.47 -8.21
CA LEU A 260 -17.15 0.97 -9.13
C LEU A 260 -17.11 -0.56 -9.27
N CYS A 261 -15.92 -1.16 -9.27
CA CYS A 261 -15.74 -2.62 -9.27
C CYS A 261 -16.21 -3.25 -7.94
N GLU A 262 -15.88 -2.65 -6.80
CA GLU A 262 -16.38 -3.07 -5.48
C GLU A 262 -17.92 -3.05 -5.42
N MET A 263 -18.55 -1.96 -5.87
CA MET A 263 -20.02 -1.86 -5.95
C MET A 263 -20.62 -2.90 -6.91
N ALA A 264 -19.87 -3.31 -7.93
CA ALA A 264 -20.24 -4.33 -8.90
C ALA A 264 -20.01 -5.77 -8.42
N GLY A 265 -19.43 -5.96 -7.23
CA GLY A 265 -19.06 -7.27 -6.69
C GLY A 265 -17.93 -7.94 -7.48
N ILE A 266 -17.09 -7.15 -8.15
CA ILE A 266 -15.92 -7.63 -8.89
C ILE A 266 -14.71 -7.51 -7.96
N ASP A 267 -14.02 -8.63 -7.76
CA ASP A 267 -12.78 -8.70 -7.00
C ASP A 267 -11.72 -7.80 -7.63
N VAL A 268 -11.41 -6.70 -6.93
CA VAL A 268 -10.53 -5.63 -7.39
C VAL A 268 -9.56 -5.23 -6.29
N GLU A 269 -8.35 -4.90 -6.70
CA GLU A 269 -7.33 -4.43 -5.80
C GLU A 269 -6.70 -3.15 -6.34
N TYR A 270 -6.44 -2.21 -5.43
CA TYR A 270 -5.72 -0.99 -5.71
C TYR A 270 -4.22 -1.24 -5.57
N VAL A 271 -3.45 -0.98 -6.63
CA VAL A 271 -2.00 -1.13 -6.63
C VAL A 271 -1.36 0.25 -6.64
N TYR A 272 -0.49 0.52 -5.67
CA TYR A 272 0.42 1.65 -5.70
C TYR A 272 1.83 1.15 -5.97
N GLY A 273 2.56 1.88 -6.81
CA GLY A 273 3.88 1.46 -7.24
C GLY A 273 4.64 2.55 -7.96
N ALA A 274 5.45 2.13 -8.91
CA ALA A 274 6.09 2.99 -9.87
C ALA A 274 5.85 2.52 -11.30
N ARG A 275 5.89 3.47 -12.24
CA ARG A 275 5.94 3.21 -13.67
C ARG A 275 7.39 3.33 -14.17
N CYS A 276 7.72 2.72 -15.29
CA CYS A 276 9.04 2.89 -15.87
C CYS A 276 9.18 4.25 -16.59
N ASN A 277 10.42 4.72 -16.69
CA ASN A 277 10.86 5.77 -17.59
C ASN A 277 10.87 5.28 -19.05
N LEU A 278 11.07 6.19 -19.99
CA LEU A 278 11.13 5.88 -21.43
C LEU A 278 12.24 4.87 -21.79
N ASP A 279 13.29 4.79 -20.97
CA ASP A 279 14.39 3.83 -21.14
C ASP A 279 14.17 2.49 -20.41
N GLY A 280 13.00 2.31 -19.77
CA GLY A 280 12.65 1.11 -19.00
C GLY A 280 13.19 1.08 -17.57
N SER A 281 13.92 2.11 -17.13
CA SER A 281 14.38 2.22 -15.74
C SER A 281 13.26 2.71 -14.81
N PHE A 282 13.36 2.41 -13.51
CA PHE A 282 12.51 3.00 -12.49
C PHE A 282 13.33 4.03 -11.69
N GLY A 283 12.81 5.24 -11.57
CA GLY A 283 13.39 6.33 -10.79
C GLY A 283 12.59 6.60 -9.51
N ASP A 284 13.18 7.41 -8.62
CA ASP A 284 12.63 7.65 -7.29
C ASP A 284 11.31 8.45 -7.29
N ASN A 285 10.98 9.15 -8.39
CA ASN A 285 9.78 9.98 -8.52
C ASN A 285 8.72 9.41 -9.48
N ASP A 286 8.86 8.15 -9.90
CA ASP A 286 7.97 7.55 -10.89
C ASP A 286 6.72 6.91 -10.29
N HIS A 287 6.23 7.45 -9.17
CA HIS A 287 5.05 6.93 -8.48
C HIS A 287 3.85 6.81 -9.41
N HIS A 288 3.16 5.69 -9.30
CA HIS A 288 2.02 5.37 -10.15
C HIS A 288 0.98 4.54 -9.41
N ALA A 289 -0.25 4.54 -9.91
CA ALA A 289 -1.34 3.77 -9.36
C ALA A 289 -2.21 3.17 -10.46
N TRP A 290 -2.62 1.93 -10.26
CA TRP A 290 -3.44 1.15 -11.18
C TRP A 290 -4.26 0.11 -10.39
N ASN A 291 -4.98 -0.76 -11.09
CA ASN A 291 -5.75 -1.82 -10.46
C ASN A 291 -5.37 -3.19 -11.02
N ARG A 292 -5.64 -4.23 -10.24
CA ARG A 292 -5.77 -5.59 -10.78
C ARG A 292 -7.10 -6.16 -10.35
N VAL A 293 -7.69 -7.00 -11.20
CA VAL A 293 -9.02 -7.58 -10.98
C VAL A 293 -8.99 -9.06 -11.25
N ARG A 294 -9.84 -9.81 -10.56
CA ARG A 294 -10.01 -11.24 -10.77
C ARG A 294 -11.47 -11.53 -11.08
N LEU A 295 -11.71 -12.26 -12.16
CA LEU A 295 -13.07 -12.64 -12.54
C LEU A 295 -13.50 -13.90 -11.78
N THR A 296 -14.79 -14.03 -11.55
CA THR A 296 -15.35 -15.19 -10.87
C THR A 296 -14.99 -16.47 -11.63
N GLY A 297 -14.37 -17.41 -10.93
CA GLY A 297 -13.93 -18.69 -11.51
C GLY A 297 -12.59 -18.65 -12.22
N THR A 298 -11.84 -17.54 -12.13
CA THR A 298 -10.45 -17.45 -12.57
C THR A 298 -9.49 -17.43 -11.38
N GLU A 299 -8.29 -18.00 -11.54
CA GLU A 299 -7.24 -17.98 -10.51
C GLU A 299 -6.29 -16.78 -10.67
N GLU A 300 -6.13 -16.27 -11.88
CA GLU A 300 -5.18 -15.22 -12.22
C GLU A 300 -5.84 -13.83 -12.23
N TYR A 301 -5.09 -12.84 -11.75
CA TYR A 301 -5.49 -11.43 -11.89
C TYR A 301 -5.18 -10.89 -13.28
N GLY A 302 -6.10 -10.11 -13.82
CA GLY A 302 -5.86 -9.21 -14.94
C GLY A 302 -5.52 -7.79 -14.46
N TYR A 303 -4.47 -7.22 -15.01
CA TYR A 303 -3.96 -5.89 -14.66
C TYR A 303 -4.58 -4.81 -15.54
N CYS A 304 -5.06 -3.74 -14.92
CA CYS A 304 -5.80 -2.65 -15.53
C CYS A 304 -5.18 -1.29 -15.17
N ASP A 305 -4.66 -0.57 -16.17
CA ASP A 305 -4.26 0.83 -16.03
C ASP A 305 -5.13 1.70 -16.94
N ALA A 306 -6.10 2.39 -16.34
CA ALA A 306 -6.99 3.30 -17.07
C ALA A 306 -6.33 4.63 -17.45
N THR A 307 -5.17 4.96 -16.87
CA THR A 307 -4.50 6.25 -17.07
C THR A 307 -3.58 6.24 -18.28
N TRP A 308 -3.06 5.06 -18.61
CA TRP A 308 -2.23 4.83 -19.80
C TRP A 308 -3.05 4.47 -21.03
N GLU A 309 -4.36 4.24 -20.88
CA GLU A 309 -5.27 4.00 -21.99
C GLU A 309 -5.65 5.31 -22.69
N PRO A 310 -5.41 5.44 -24.01
CA PRO A 310 -5.89 6.60 -24.76
C PRO A 310 -7.42 6.67 -24.79
N GLY A 311 -7.98 7.79 -24.31
CA GLY A 311 -9.43 8.01 -24.19
C GLY A 311 -10.23 7.89 -25.49
N ASP A 312 -9.61 8.13 -26.65
CA ASP A 312 -10.27 8.07 -27.96
C ASP A 312 -10.39 6.64 -28.53
N ARG A 313 -9.80 5.62 -27.89
CA ARG A 313 -9.78 4.25 -28.43
C ARG A 313 -11.13 3.58 -28.43
N ALA A 314 -11.90 3.73 -27.36
CA ALA A 314 -13.24 3.15 -27.24
C ALA A 314 -14.15 3.69 -28.36
N GLU A 315 -14.15 5.02 -28.57
CA GLU A 315 -14.89 5.69 -29.64
C GLU A 315 -14.47 5.21 -31.03
N ARG A 316 -13.18 4.89 -31.20
CA ARG A 316 -12.60 4.40 -32.46
C ARG A 316 -12.73 2.90 -32.66
N GLY A 317 -13.37 2.18 -31.73
CA GLY A 317 -13.50 0.71 -31.76
C GLY A 317 -12.14 0.00 -31.75
N MET A 318 -11.11 0.63 -31.19
CA MET A 318 -9.77 0.07 -31.10
C MET A 318 -9.63 -0.83 -29.86
N PRO A 319 -8.84 -1.91 -29.91
CA PRO A 319 -8.56 -2.73 -28.74
C PRO A 319 -7.93 -1.91 -27.61
N ARG A 320 -8.39 -2.18 -26.38
CA ARG A 320 -7.83 -1.66 -25.14
C ARG A 320 -6.38 -2.13 -24.99
N GLN A 321 -5.46 -1.21 -24.69
CA GLN A 321 -4.05 -1.50 -24.50
C GLN A 321 -3.66 -1.87 -23.09
N TYR A 322 -4.36 -1.37 -22.07
CA TYR A 322 -3.95 -1.56 -20.67
C TYR A 322 -5.05 -2.19 -19.83
N PHE A 323 -5.97 -2.92 -20.46
CA PHE A 323 -7.06 -3.63 -19.81
C PHE A 323 -6.78 -5.13 -19.75
N MET A 324 -6.90 -5.72 -18.55
CA MET A 324 -6.84 -7.16 -18.31
C MET A 324 -5.56 -7.83 -18.86
N ARG A 325 -4.41 -7.20 -18.62
CA ARG A 325 -3.09 -7.70 -18.98
C ARG A 325 -2.61 -8.78 -18.00
N ASN A 326 -1.77 -9.69 -18.47
CA ASN A 326 -1.10 -10.64 -17.57
C ASN A 326 0.09 -9.98 -16.86
N LEU A 327 0.50 -10.58 -15.74
CA LEU A 327 1.59 -10.06 -14.90
C LEU A 327 2.90 -9.86 -15.65
N ALA A 328 3.32 -10.86 -16.44
CA ALA A 328 4.62 -10.87 -17.13
C ALA A 328 4.76 -9.79 -18.21
N GLU A 329 3.64 -9.34 -18.79
CA GLU A 329 3.59 -8.17 -19.65
C GLU A 329 3.61 -6.87 -18.84
N PHE A 330 2.82 -6.82 -17.78
CA PHE A 330 2.57 -5.61 -17.01
C PHE A 330 3.79 -5.15 -16.19
N GLU A 331 4.50 -6.10 -15.56
CA GLU A 331 5.69 -5.83 -14.74
C GLU A 331 6.89 -5.27 -15.51
N ARG A 332 6.87 -5.33 -16.85
CA ARG A 332 7.91 -4.70 -17.69
C ARG A 332 7.89 -3.18 -17.59
N GLN A 333 6.75 -2.61 -17.22
CA GLN A 333 6.51 -1.17 -17.18
C GLN A 333 5.99 -0.69 -15.82
N HIS A 334 5.60 -1.61 -14.94
CA HIS A 334 4.99 -1.33 -13.65
C HIS A 334 5.66 -2.13 -12.54
N LEU A 335 6.05 -1.45 -11.46
CA LEU A 335 6.61 -2.07 -10.27
C LEU A 335 5.70 -1.82 -9.08
N ALA A 336 5.00 -2.84 -8.60
CA ALA A 336 4.12 -2.72 -7.44
C ALA A 336 4.94 -2.50 -6.16
N PHE A 337 4.53 -1.54 -5.33
CA PHE A 337 5.09 -1.32 -4.00
C PHE A 337 4.21 -1.95 -2.93
N TRP A 338 2.90 -1.74 -3.03
CA TRP A 338 1.90 -2.38 -2.20
C TRP A 338 0.57 -2.49 -2.94
N THR A 339 -0.11 -3.61 -2.70
CA THR A 339 -1.44 -3.87 -3.24
C THR A 339 -2.44 -3.96 -2.08
N PHE A 340 -3.56 -3.26 -2.20
CA PHE A 340 -4.63 -3.24 -1.21
C PHE A 340 -5.90 -3.82 -1.79
N GLY A 341 -6.46 -4.80 -1.09
CA GLY A 341 -7.82 -5.30 -1.31
C GLY A 341 -8.86 -4.37 -0.74
#